data_AF-A0A7R9ZUM4-F1
#
_entry.id   AF-A0A7R9ZUM4-F1
#
_cell.length_a   1.000
_cell.length_b   1.000
_cell.length_c   1.000
_cell.angle_alpha   90.00
_cell.angle_beta   90.00
_cell.angle_gamma   90.00
#
_symmetry.space_group_name_H-M   'P 1'
#
loop_
_entity.id
_entity.type
_entity.pdbx_description
1 polymer ?
#
loop_
_entity_poly.entity_id
_entity_poly.type
_entity_poly.pdbx_seq_one_letter_code
_entity_poly.pdbx_strand_id
1 'polypeptide(L)'
;MARDSIKNIFVTILDYFLQQGFDESIKKLKDPIVDSSIDIFMKAGEELLPTPAKSHYLFNLRDIWKVFQGICSLKSKKVTEPLMVMRCYCHENIRVYGDRLISEEDRMWLRGKLDKSLGDAFQTDSADVFARDKTTAFGRLVFGDFMAGSGGDKFYVEIEELDKMKSSMEAYLDDYN
;
A
#
# COMPACT_ATOMS: atom_id res chain seq x y z
N MET A 1 5.95 10.26 -20.50
CA MET A 1 6.78 9.05 -20.37
C MET A 1 5.92 7.87 -20.81
N ALA A 2 6.42 7.00 -21.67
CA ALA A 2 5.62 5.86 -22.14
C ALA A 2 5.36 4.87 -20.99
N ARG A 3 4.15 4.30 -20.95
CA ARG A 3 3.72 3.28 -19.95
C ARG A 3 4.78 2.18 -19.77
N ASP A 4 5.37 1.72 -20.88
CA ASP A 4 6.37 0.65 -20.89
C ASP A 4 7.67 1.04 -20.18
N SER A 5 8.09 2.31 -20.30
CA SER A 5 9.27 2.79 -19.58
C SER A 5 9.06 2.77 -18.07
N ILE A 6 7.87 3.20 -17.62
CA ILE A 6 7.49 3.17 -16.21
C ILE A 6 7.46 1.72 -15.72
N LYS A 7 6.81 0.83 -16.47
CA LYS A 7 6.75 -0.60 -16.17
C LYS A 7 8.13 -1.21 -16.00
N ASN A 8 9.05 -1.00 -16.95
CA ASN A 8 10.39 -1.56 -16.89
C ASN A 8 11.15 -1.13 -15.62
N ILE A 9 11.07 0.15 -15.25
CA ILE A 9 11.72 0.67 -14.03
C ILE A 9 11.20 -0.05 -12.79
N PHE A 10 9.88 -0.11 -12.61
CA PHE A 10 9.29 -0.68 -11.41
C PHE A 10 9.38 -2.22 -11.36
N VAL A 11 9.29 -2.90 -12.50
CA VAL A 11 9.56 -4.35 -12.59
C VAL A 11 10.99 -4.64 -12.15
N THR A 12 11.99 -3.92 -12.67
CA THR A 12 13.40 -4.16 -12.31
C THR A 12 13.65 -3.95 -10.81
N ILE A 13 13.10 -2.88 -10.23
CA ILE A 13 13.28 -2.60 -8.80
C ILE A 13 12.60 -3.68 -7.95
N LEU A 14 11.35 -4.03 -8.27
CA LEU A 14 10.58 -5.00 -7.49
C LEU A 14 11.17 -6.41 -7.64
N ASP A 15 11.66 -6.77 -8.83
CA ASP A 15 12.34 -8.05 -9.05
C ASP A 15 13.58 -8.19 -8.17
N TYR A 16 14.46 -7.19 -8.16
CA TYR A 16 15.64 -7.17 -7.30
C TYR A 16 15.28 -7.31 -5.81
N PHE A 17 14.23 -6.62 -5.37
CA PHE A 17 13.75 -6.70 -3.99
C PHE A 17 13.21 -8.09 -3.63
N LEU A 18 12.36 -8.67 -4.49
CA LEU A 18 11.75 -9.97 -4.24
C LEU A 18 12.76 -11.13 -4.30
N GLN A 19 13.91 -10.93 -4.95
CA GLN A 19 15.02 -11.88 -4.92
C GLN A 19 15.75 -11.96 -3.55
N GLN A 20 15.49 -11.04 -2.61
CA GLN A 20 16.11 -10.99 -1.26
C GLN A 20 15.51 -12.03 -0.27
N GLY A 21 15.25 -13.25 -0.75
CA GLY A 21 14.81 -14.37 0.07
C GLY A 21 13.29 -14.50 0.28
N PHE A 22 12.47 -13.86 -0.56
CA PHE A 22 11.02 -14.13 -0.57
C PHE A 22 10.71 -15.45 -1.26
N ASP A 23 9.56 -16.04 -0.91
CA ASP A 23 9.06 -17.28 -1.53
C ASP A 23 8.62 -17.06 -2.99
N GLU A 24 8.67 -18.12 -3.80
CA GLU A 24 8.27 -18.08 -5.21
C GLU A 24 6.80 -17.65 -5.40
N SER A 25 5.91 -18.01 -4.47
CA SER A 25 4.52 -17.55 -4.49
C SER A 25 4.40 -16.03 -4.39
N ILE A 26 5.28 -15.38 -3.63
CA ILE A 26 5.34 -13.93 -3.48
C ILE A 26 6.00 -13.29 -4.69
N LYS A 27 7.07 -13.90 -5.24
CA LYS A 27 7.75 -13.41 -6.45
C LYS A 27 6.80 -13.29 -7.64
N LYS A 28 5.82 -14.19 -7.77
CA LYS A 28 4.78 -14.15 -8.81
C LYS A 28 3.89 -12.91 -8.75
N LEU A 29 3.82 -12.22 -7.61
CA LEU A 29 3.04 -10.98 -7.47
C LEU A 29 3.69 -9.77 -8.14
N LYS A 30 4.93 -9.87 -8.60
CA LYS A 30 5.69 -8.77 -9.21
C LYS A 30 4.91 -8.06 -10.32
N ASP A 31 4.56 -8.79 -11.37
CA ASP A 31 3.91 -8.21 -12.55
C ASP A 31 2.50 -7.69 -12.21
N PRO A 32 1.66 -8.43 -11.45
CA PRO A 32 0.39 -7.91 -10.93
C PRO A 32 0.50 -6.59 -10.18
N ILE A 33 1.47 -6.46 -9.25
CA ILE A 33 1.69 -5.22 -8.48
C ILE A 33 2.07 -4.07 -9.40
N VAL A 34 2.97 -4.30 -10.37
CA VAL A 34 3.43 -3.22 -11.24
C VAL A 34 2.34 -2.76 -12.19
N ASP A 35 1.66 -3.69 -12.85
CA ASP A 35 0.63 -3.34 -13.82
C ASP A 35 -0.55 -2.62 -13.16
N SER A 36 -1.02 -3.13 -12.02
CA SER A 36 -2.09 -2.49 -11.25
C SER A 36 -1.72 -1.11 -10.72
N SER A 37 -0.49 -0.92 -10.21
CA SER A 37 -0.01 0.38 -9.72
C SER A 37 0.00 1.42 -10.83
N ILE A 38 0.44 1.03 -12.03
CA ILE A 38 0.47 1.92 -13.19
C ILE A 38 -0.94 2.25 -13.65
N ASP A 39 -1.85 1.28 -13.66
CA ASP A 39 -3.24 1.51 -14.04
C ASP A 39 -3.95 2.46 -13.07
N ILE A 40 -3.79 2.29 -11.75
CA ILE A 40 -4.33 3.21 -10.74
C ILE A 40 -3.76 4.62 -10.95
N PHE A 41 -2.45 4.75 -11.17
CA PHE A 41 -1.82 6.04 -11.39
C PHE A 41 -2.34 6.75 -12.65
N MET A 42 -2.42 6.04 -13.78
CA MET A 42 -2.92 6.61 -15.02
C MET A 42 -4.38 7.04 -14.86
N LYS A 43 -5.21 6.20 -14.22
CA LYS A 43 -6.60 6.53 -13.96
C LYS A 43 -6.77 7.66 -12.95
N ALA A 44 -5.92 7.77 -11.94
CA ALA A 44 -5.93 8.91 -11.03
C ALA A 44 -5.64 10.21 -11.81
N GLY A 45 -4.67 10.20 -12.74
CA GLY A 45 -4.36 11.35 -13.57
C GLY A 45 -5.49 11.77 -14.53
N GLU A 46 -6.31 10.82 -14.97
CA GLU A 46 -7.44 11.06 -15.88
C GLU A 46 -8.74 11.46 -15.14
N GLU A 47 -9.04 10.79 -14.03
CA GLU A 47 -10.35 10.82 -13.38
C GLU A 47 -10.35 11.72 -12.11
N LEU A 48 -9.19 11.93 -11.47
CA LEU A 48 -9.04 12.77 -10.27
C LEU A 48 -8.36 14.11 -10.60
N LEU A 49 -9.02 14.90 -11.44
CA LEU A 49 -8.46 16.17 -11.91
C LEU A 49 -8.41 17.25 -10.81
N PRO A 50 -7.34 18.06 -10.77
CA PRO A 50 -7.25 19.16 -9.84
C PRO A 50 -8.29 20.23 -10.20
N THR A 51 -9.13 20.58 -9.21
CA THR A 51 -10.06 21.71 -9.29
C THR A 51 -9.68 22.75 -8.24
N PRO A 52 -10.20 23.98 -8.26
CA PRO A 52 -9.95 24.95 -7.18
C PRO A 52 -10.29 24.40 -5.78
N ALA A 53 -11.32 23.54 -5.68
CA ALA A 53 -11.71 22.86 -4.45
C ALA A 53 -10.85 21.62 -4.12
N LYS A 54 -10.20 21.01 -5.12
CA LYS A 54 -9.37 19.79 -5.00
C LYS A 54 -7.95 20.04 -5.54
N SER A 55 -7.35 21.18 -5.21
CA SER A 55 -6.07 21.62 -5.80
C SER A 55 -4.87 20.72 -5.46
N HIS A 56 -4.98 19.94 -4.37
CA HIS A 56 -3.99 18.98 -3.91
C HIS A 56 -4.03 17.63 -4.66
N TYR A 57 -4.94 17.46 -5.63
CA TYR A 57 -5.05 16.27 -6.48
C TYR A 57 -4.02 16.31 -7.62
N LEU A 58 -2.75 16.52 -7.26
CA LEU A 58 -1.63 16.53 -8.20
C LEU A 58 -0.82 15.25 -8.00
N PHE A 59 -1.12 14.24 -8.82
CA PHE A 59 -0.42 12.97 -8.80
C PHE A 59 0.74 12.95 -9.81
N ASN A 60 1.90 12.47 -9.39
CA ASN A 60 3.07 12.33 -10.23
C ASN A 60 3.82 11.02 -9.97
N LEU A 61 4.89 10.75 -10.71
CA LEU A 61 5.64 9.48 -10.60
C LEU A 61 6.23 9.21 -9.20
N ARG A 62 6.43 10.25 -8.38
CA ARG A 62 6.84 10.09 -6.98
C ARG A 62 5.79 9.35 -6.16
N ASP A 63 4.52 9.50 -6.51
CA ASP A 63 3.42 8.85 -5.79
C ASP A 63 3.45 7.33 -6.03
N ILE A 64 3.69 6.90 -7.28
CA ILE A 64 3.96 5.48 -7.56
C ILE A 64 5.15 5.01 -6.75
N TRP A 65 6.27 5.75 -6.76
CA TRP A 65 7.45 5.37 -5.99
C TRP A 65 7.17 5.19 -4.50
N LYS A 66 6.34 6.04 -3.89
CA LYS A 66 5.96 5.89 -2.47
C LYS A 66 5.24 4.55 -2.21
N VAL A 67 4.38 4.11 -3.13
CA VAL A 67 3.72 2.81 -3.01
C VAL A 67 4.74 1.67 -3.02
N PHE A 68 5.67 1.71 -3.98
CA PHE A 68 6.74 0.71 -4.06
C PHE A 68 7.71 0.79 -2.88
N GLN A 69 7.96 1.97 -2.34
CA GLN A 69 8.82 2.14 -1.17
C GLN A 69 8.23 1.43 0.05
N GLY A 70 6.92 1.49 0.27
CA GLY A 70 6.26 0.74 1.34
C GLY A 70 6.37 -0.78 1.14
N ILE A 71 6.12 -1.27 -0.08
CA ILE A 71 6.30 -2.68 -0.42
C ILE A 71 7.75 -3.14 -0.21
N CYS A 72 8.72 -2.33 -0.66
CA CYS A 72 10.16 -2.59 -0.51
C CYS A 72 10.65 -2.45 0.95
N SER A 73 9.81 -1.96 1.87
CA SER A 73 10.14 -1.91 3.30
C SER A 73 9.85 -3.23 4.01
N LEU A 74 9.06 -4.12 3.39
CA LEU A 74 8.80 -5.46 3.89
C LEU A 74 10.09 -6.29 3.98
N LYS A 75 10.11 -7.28 4.87
CA LYS A 75 11.24 -8.22 5.02
C LYS A 75 10.76 -9.65 4.88
N SER A 76 11.51 -10.46 4.13
CA SER A 76 11.26 -11.90 3.93
C SER A 76 11.17 -12.67 5.25
N LYS A 77 11.87 -12.22 6.31
CA LYS A 77 11.75 -12.78 7.68
C LYS A 77 10.34 -12.69 8.28
N LYS A 78 9.52 -11.74 7.84
CA LYS A 78 8.19 -11.46 8.39
C LYS A 78 7.05 -11.73 7.41
N VAL A 79 7.33 -11.70 6.11
CA VAL A 79 6.35 -11.96 5.07
C VAL A 79 6.43 -13.42 4.65
N THR A 80 5.42 -14.20 5.07
CA THR A 80 5.33 -15.63 4.75
C THR A 80 4.28 -15.95 3.70
N GLU A 81 3.30 -15.07 3.52
CA GLU A 81 2.15 -15.32 2.64
C GLU A 81 1.98 -14.20 1.59
N PRO A 82 1.58 -14.55 0.34
CA PRO A 82 1.22 -13.57 -0.69
C PRO A 82 0.19 -12.55 -0.22
N LEU A 83 -0.78 -12.99 0.60
CA LEU A 83 -1.84 -12.13 1.15
C LEU A 83 -1.27 -10.96 1.97
N MET A 84 -0.17 -11.16 2.69
CA MET A 84 0.46 -10.08 3.46
C MET A 84 1.01 -8.97 2.56
N VAL A 85 1.53 -9.33 1.39
CA VAL A 85 2.01 -8.36 0.39
C VAL A 85 0.84 -7.64 -0.27
N MET A 86 -0.25 -8.35 -0.59
CA MET A 86 -1.47 -7.73 -1.12
C MET A 86 -2.09 -6.74 -0.13
N ARG A 87 -2.10 -7.09 1.16
CA ARG A 87 -2.50 -6.20 2.27
C ARG A 87 -1.59 -4.98 2.33
N CYS A 88 -0.27 -5.15 2.29
CA CYS A 88 0.65 -4.01 2.23
C CYS A 88 0.40 -3.13 1.00
N TYR A 89 0.20 -3.73 -0.17
CA TYR A 89 -0.07 -3.04 -1.42
C TYR A 89 -1.34 -2.16 -1.32
N CYS A 90 -2.44 -2.70 -0.79
CA CYS A 90 -3.66 -1.93 -0.58
C CYS A 90 -3.43 -0.78 0.42
N HIS A 91 -2.73 -1.04 1.53
CA HIS A 91 -2.41 -0.02 2.53
C HIS A 91 -1.66 1.15 1.92
N GLU A 92 -0.61 0.87 1.15
CA GLU A 92 0.19 1.91 0.53
C GLU A 92 -0.60 2.73 -0.49
N ASN A 93 -1.48 2.10 -1.28
CA ASN A 93 -2.34 2.85 -2.20
C ASN A 93 -3.33 3.76 -1.45
N ILE A 94 -3.91 3.26 -0.36
CA ILE A 94 -4.81 4.06 0.50
C ILE A 94 -4.05 5.23 1.11
N ARG A 95 -2.83 5.03 1.61
CA ARG A 95 -2.01 6.09 2.20
C ARG A 95 -1.54 7.11 1.16
N VAL A 96 -1.10 6.65 -0.02
CA VAL A 96 -0.53 7.56 -1.03
C VAL A 96 -1.61 8.38 -1.73
N TYR A 97 -2.70 7.75 -2.12
CA TYR A 97 -3.80 8.37 -2.86
C TYR A 97 -4.93 8.77 -1.94
N GLY A 98 -5.43 7.83 -1.13
CA GLY A 98 -6.60 7.98 -0.27
C GLY A 98 -6.49 9.09 0.77
N ASP A 99 -5.31 9.32 1.36
CA ASP A 99 -5.08 10.41 2.31
C ASP A 99 -5.33 11.80 1.70
N ARG A 100 -5.24 11.93 0.37
CA ARG A 100 -5.56 13.18 -0.34
C ARG A 100 -7.02 13.29 -0.72
N LEU A 101 -7.81 12.21 -0.64
CA LEU A 101 -9.18 12.20 -1.12
C LEU A 101 -10.15 12.75 -0.07
N ILE A 102 -10.80 13.84 -0.41
CA ILE A 102 -11.74 14.55 0.49
C ILE A 102 -13.18 14.08 0.33
N SER A 103 -13.57 13.64 -0.86
CA SER A 103 -14.95 13.24 -1.13
C SER A 103 -15.13 11.73 -0.98
N GLU A 104 -16.30 11.33 -0.50
CA GLU A 104 -16.66 9.90 -0.37
C GLU A 104 -16.69 9.21 -1.75
N GLU A 105 -17.11 9.93 -2.79
CA GLU A 105 -17.08 9.45 -4.17
C GLU A 105 -15.67 9.08 -4.63
N ASP A 106 -14.68 9.97 -4.43
CA ASP A 106 -13.29 9.67 -4.81
C ASP A 106 -12.73 8.50 -3.97
N ARG A 107 -13.12 8.39 -2.68
CA ARG A 107 -12.71 7.29 -1.82
C ARG A 107 -13.29 5.95 -2.30
N MET A 108 -14.57 5.92 -2.67
CA MET A 108 -15.21 4.76 -3.27
C MET A 108 -14.61 4.41 -4.63
N TRP A 109 -14.22 5.42 -5.42
CA TRP A 109 -13.48 5.22 -6.65
C TRP A 109 -12.17 4.47 -6.39
N LEU A 110 -11.36 4.92 -5.43
CA LEU A 110 -10.09 4.26 -5.10
C LEU A 110 -10.33 2.84 -4.61
N ARG A 111 -11.35 2.65 -3.75
CA ARG A 111 -11.76 1.34 -3.26
C ARG A 111 -12.11 0.40 -4.41
N GLY A 112 -12.93 0.85 -5.36
CA GLY A 112 -13.31 0.08 -6.53
C GLY A 112 -12.13 -0.27 -7.44
N LYS A 113 -11.15 0.63 -7.60
CA LYS A 113 -9.92 0.30 -8.36
C LYS A 113 -9.09 -0.76 -7.65
N LEU A 114 -8.98 -0.70 -6.32
CA LEU A 114 -8.28 -1.71 -5.52
C LEU A 114 -9.00 -3.06 -5.57
N ASP A 115 -10.32 -3.10 -5.39
CA ASP A 115 -11.11 -4.33 -5.45
C ASP A 115 -10.99 -4.99 -6.83
N LYS A 116 -11.05 -4.19 -7.91
CA LYS A 116 -10.82 -4.67 -9.28
C LYS A 116 -9.41 -5.22 -9.46
N SER A 117 -8.40 -4.51 -8.95
CA SER A 117 -7.02 -4.98 -9.02
C SER A 117 -6.85 -6.32 -8.30
N LEU A 118 -7.45 -6.48 -7.12
CA LEU A 118 -7.40 -7.72 -6.34
C LEU A 118 -8.05 -8.89 -7.09
N GLY A 119 -9.20 -8.67 -7.70
CA GLY A 119 -9.87 -9.70 -8.51
C GLY A 119 -9.10 -10.05 -9.80
N ASP A 120 -8.77 -9.04 -10.61
CA ASP A 120 -8.23 -9.25 -11.97
C ASP A 120 -6.75 -9.66 -11.95
N ALA A 121 -5.93 -9.00 -11.13
CA ALA A 121 -4.48 -9.17 -11.15
C ALA A 121 -3.99 -10.16 -10.08
N PHE A 122 -4.62 -10.16 -8.90
CA PHE A 122 -4.21 -10.99 -7.76
C PHE A 122 -5.06 -12.25 -7.57
N GLN A 123 -6.17 -12.40 -8.32
CA GLN A 123 -7.11 -13.52 -8.20
C GLN A 123 -7.57 -13.76 -6.74
N THR A 124 -7.73 -12.67 -5.99
CA THR A 124 -8.00 -12.69 -4.55
C THR A 124 -9.23 -11.85 -4.26
N ASP A 125 -10.09 -12.30 -3.34
CA ASP A 125 -11.25 -11.52 -2.94
C ASP A 125 -10.83 -10.35 -2.04
N SER A 126 -11.34 -9.16 -2.34
CA SER A 126 -11.23 -7.98 -1.46
C SER A 126 -11.70 -8.26 -0.04
N ALA A 127 -12.67 -9.16 0.14
CA ALA A 127 -13.16 -9.58 1.44
C ALA A 127 -12.07 -10.24 2.29
N ASP A 128 -11.12 -10.96 1.69
CA ASP A 128 -10.00 -11.59 2.40
C ASP A 128 -8.93 -10.57 2.80
N VAL A 129 -8.68 -9.58 1.91
CA VAL A 129 -7.73 -8.49 2.16
C VAL A 129 -8.24 -7.52 3.23
N PHE A 130 -9.53 -7.23 3.23
CA PHE A 130 -10.15 -6.30 4.18
C PHE A 130 -10.95 -7.03 5.29
N ALA A 131 -10.72 -8.34 5.48
CA ALA A 131 -11.49 -9.20 6.37
C ALA A 131 -11.52 -8.72 7.84
N ARG A 132 -10.40 -8.16 8.30
CA ARG A 132 -10.14 -7.91 9.72
C ARG A 132 -10.91 -6.72 10.29
N ASP A 133 -11.38 -5.81 9.45
CA ASP A 133 -12.18 -4.68 9.89
C ASP A 133 -13.00 -4.15 8.70
N LYS A 134 -14.33 -4.12 8.89
CA LYS A 134 -15.30 -3.66 7.89
C LYS A 134 -15.94 -2.31 8.27
N THR A 135 -15.47 -1.68 9.33
CA THR A 135 -16.08 -0.47 9.90
C THR A 135 -15.79 0.79 9.08
N THR A 136 -14.72 0.80 8.29
CA THR A 136 -14.35 1.92 7.42
C THR A 136 -14.48 1.54 5.94
N ALA A 137 -14.61 2.55 5.06
CA ALA A 137 -14.73 2.37 3.62
C ALA A 137 -13.56 1.59 2.97
N PHE A 138 -12.39 1.56 3.62
CA PHE A 138 -11.21 0.82 3.17
C PHE A 138 -10.88 -0.38 4.04
N GLY A 139 -11.69 -0.68 5.05
CA GLY A 139 -11.27 -1.52 6.16
C GLY A 139 -10.06 -0.96 6.90
N ARG A 140 -9.77 -1.52 8.07
CA ARG A 140 -8.58 -1.14 8.84
C ARG A 140 -7.40 -1.99 8.40
N LEU A 141 -6.44 -1.29 7.85
CA LEU A 141 -5.23 -1.85 7.29
C LEU A 141 -4.13 -0.84 7.58
N VAL A 142 -3.29 -1.12 8.57
CA VAL A 142 -2.27 -0.18 9.06
C VAL A 142 -0.95 -0.92 9.09
N PHE A 143 0.08 -0.34 8.47
CA PHE A 143 1.44 -0.85 8.53
C PHE A 143 2.34 0.15 9.23
N GLY A 144 3.34 -0.36 9.94
CA GLY A 144 4.31 0.47 10.67
C GLY A 144 5.50 -0.33 11.15
N ASP A 145 6.58 0.36 11.46
CA ASP A 145 7.84 -0.18 11.98
C ASP A 145 8.15 0.27 13.42
N PHE A 146 7.29 1.12 13.98
CA PHE A 146 7.44 1.75 15.29
C PHE A 146 6.94 0.88 16.46
N MET A 147 6.41 -0.31 16.20
CA MET A 147 5.97 -1.22 17.26
C MET A 147 7.13 -1.87 18.02
N ALA A 148 8.32 -1.94 17.39
CA ALA A 148 9.54 -2.34 18.06
C ALA A 148 10.14 -1.10 18.75
N GLY A 149 10.14 -1.09 20.09
CA GLY A 149 10.70 -0.01 20.93
C GLY A 149 12.14 0.40 20.55
N SER A 150 12.68 1.41 21.24
CA SER A 150 13.91 2.15 20.86
C SER A 150 15.25 1.36 20.76
N GLY A 151 15.24 0.03 20.77
CA GLY A 151 16.42 -0.82 20.53
C GLY A 151 16.13 -2.16 19.83
N GLY A 152 14.90 -2.40 19.35
CA GLY A 152 14.55 -3.61 18.62
C GLY A 152 14.76 -3.49 17.11
N ASP A 153 14.89 -4.63 16.41
CA ASP A 153 14.83 -4.67 14.95
C ASP A 153 13.47 -4.14 14.48
N LYS A 154 13.48 -2.96 13.84
CA LYS A 154 12.28 -2.31 13.30
C LYS A 154 11.90 -2.97 11.98
N PHE A 155 10.80 -3.71 11.99
CA PHE A 155 10.23 -4.33 10.80
C PHE A 155 8.95 -3.63 10.41
N TYR A 156 8.84 -3.23 9.14
CA TYR A 156 7.58 -2.74 8.59
C TYR A 156 6.59 -3.90 8.49
N VAL A 157 5.59 -3.91 9.36
CA VAL A 157 4.60 -5.00 9.48
C VAL A 157 3.20 -4.45 9.68
N GLU A 158 2.22 -5.29 9.41
CA GLU A 158 0.82 -4.97 9.71
C GLU A 158 0.59 -4.89 11.22
N ILE A 159 -0.16 -3.87 11.64
CA ILE A 159 -0.53 -3.63 13.03
C ILE A 159 -1.96 -4.14 13.25
N GLU A 160 -2.07 -5.33 13.84
CA GLU A 160 -3.35 -6.01 14.01
C GLU A 160 -4.19 -5.41 15.17
N GLU A 161 -3.56 -4.99 16.26
CA GLU A 161 -4.23 -4.54 17.49
C GLU A 161 -4.06 -3.01 17.71
N LEU A 162 -5.17 -2.25 17.74
CA LEU A 162 -5.13 -0.79 17.99
C LEU A 162 -4.67 -0.47 19.40
N ASP A 163 -5.10 -1.25 20.38
CA ASP A 163 -4.78 -0.96 21.77
C ASP A 163 -3.27 -1.01 22.01
N LYS A 164 -2.58 -1.98 21.37
CA LYS A 164 -1.12 -2.05 21.37
C LYS A 164 -0.51 -0.85 20.65
N MET A 165 -1.03 -0.48 19.48
CA MET A 165 -0.56 0.70 18.75
C MET A 165 -0.67 1.97 19.59
N LYS A 166 -1.83 2.19 20.19
CA LYS A 166 -2.11 3.35 21.05
C LYS A 166 -1.17 3.38 22.26
N SER A 167 -1.03 2.26 22.96
CA SER A 167 -0.12 2.15 24.11
C SER A 167 1.33 2.46 23.72
N SER A 168 1.79 1.96 22.56
CA SER A 168 3.13 2.28 22.06
C SER A 168 3.28 3.76 21.71
N MET A 169 2.28 4.37 21.07
CA MET A 169 2.31 5.80 20.74
C MET A 169 2.29 6.70 21.98
N GLU A 170 1.50 6.34 23.00
CA GLU A 170 1.47 7.04 24.29
C GLU A 170 2.84 6.96 24.98
N ALA A 171 3.48 5.79 24.99
CA ALA A 171 4.84 5.65 25.52
C ALA A 171 5.87 6.54 24.81
N TYR A 172 5.81 6.64 23.47
CA TYR A 172 6.68 7.55 22.72
C TYR A 172 6.37 9.03 22.97
N LEU A 173 5.10 9.37 23.21
CA LEU A 173 4.68 10.73 23.53
C LEU A 173 5.19 11.13 24.92
N ASP A 174 5.12 10.21 25.89
CA ASP A 174 5.65 10.41 27.23
C ASP A 174 7.17 10.55 27.23
N ASP A 175 7.90 9.75 26.44
CA ASP A 175 9.36 9.89 26.27
C ASP A 175 9.78 11.22 25.62
N TYR A 176 8.89 11.83 24.82
CA TYR A 176 9.15 13.11 24.15
C TYR A 176 8.92 14.33 25.05
N ASN A 177 7.96 14.23 25.98
CA ASN A 177 7.54 15.32 26.88
C ASN A 177 8.45 15.45 28.10
#